data_AF-A0A1W0E6L2-F1
#
_entry.id   AF-A0A1W0E6L2-F1
#
_cell.length_a   1.000
_cell.length_b   1.000
_cell.length_c   1.000
_cell.angle_alpha   90.00
_cell.angle_beta   90.00
_cell.angle_gamma   90.00
#
_symmetry.space_group_name_H-M   'P 1'
#
loop_
_entity.id
_entity.type
_entity.pdbx_description
1 polymer ?
#
loop_
_entity_poly.entity_id
_entity_poly.type
_entity_poly.pdbx_seq_one_letter_code
_entity_poly.pdbx_strand_id
1 'polypeptide(L)'
;MYLYNFKTYSLIFIFEDKKHKNILTMSCSKNICDGEITFYCDGCFRNITKCDFISCSICNFDMCVSCFNENIETEFHKKEHLYRIINNLTTDLDSKWSVLDYLIFINGLIICGINNNKGISKLLTTKTEKDIKEKFFELTKFTNNTDNEKKPHNIQRSDPYDPVLINYLPKRQEFEMELFNDYESFIANVEHESSDPLAVKELKDHIFNYLKVINKVRINWKNFVHDRNLLKIDELKVKDQTIYGQFIAKYKWLLQILSKDDFNKILSCLFKEDCYRKCLKTNYDKELSKIQNSSCDHLFSINEIMLCKKLKIKTNSYLKIKRYVLEMFVDKKQIKQTFFLLFPKSERFRAEILYTWFLKNGIVLE
;
A
#
# COMPACT_ATOMS: atom_id res chain seq x y z
N MET A 1 24.91 4.54 -9.52
CA MET A 1 25.04 5.91 -8.98
C MET A 1 23.68 6.58 -9.13
N TYR A 2 22.87 6.52 -8.07
CA TYR A 2 21.55 7.15 -7.98
C TYR A 2 21.74 8.58 -7.49
N LEU A 3 21.23 9.58 -8.22
CA LEU A 3 20.94 10.90 -7.66
C LEU A 3 19.52 11.29 -8.06
N TYR A 4 18.68 11.31 -7.03
CA TYR A 4 17.32 11.82 -7.01
C TYR A 4 17.30 13.32 -7.31
N ASN A 5 16.44 13.74 -8.24
CA ASN A 5 16.01 15.13 -8.34
C ASN A 5 14.57 15.22 -7.81
N PHE A 6 14.42 15.89 -6.67
CA PHE A 6 13.14 16.21 -6.05
C PHE A 6 12.33 17.13 -6.97
N LYS A 7 11.22 16.63 -7.51
CA LYS A 7 10.14 17.47 -8.04
C LYS A 7 9.19 17.79 -6.89
N THR A 8 9.03 19.08 -6.61
CA THR A 8 7.98 19.66 -5.79
C THR A 8 6.61 19.24 -6.35
N TYR A 9 5.86 18.43 -5.61
CA TYR A 9 4.49 18.08 -5.96
C TYR A 9 3.54 19.14 -5.39
N SER A 10 3.08 20.04 -6.26
CA SER A 10 1.89 20.86 -6.03
C SER A 10 0.66 19.95 -6.17
N LEU A 11 -0.03 19.68 -5.06
CA LEU A 11 -1.23 18.82 -5.06
C LEU A 11 -2.46 19.60 -5.52
N ILE A 12 -2.97 19.23 -6.70
CA ILE A 12 -4.27 19.63 -7.27
C ILE A 12 -5.27 18.53 -6.88
N PHE A 13 -6.33 18.86 -6.14
CA PHE A 13 -7.45 17.94 -5.91
C PHE A 13 -8.41 18.00 -7.10
N ILE A 14 -8.60 16.87 -7.78
CA ILE A 14 -9.61 16.69 -8.84
C ILE A 14 -10.84 16.04 -8.19
N PHE A 15 -11.94 16.79 -8.06
CA PHE A 15 -13.27 16.22 -7.94
C PHE A 15 -13.95 16.31 -9.31
N GLU A 16 -14.13 15.17 -9.98
CA GLU A 16 -14.91 15.09 -11.21
C GLU A 16 -16.40 15.16 -10.87
N ASP A 17 -17.02 16.33 -11.09
CA ASP A 17 -18.47 16.44 -11.12
C ASP A 17 -18.97 16.27 -12.56
N LYS A 18 -19.70 15.19 -12.83
CA LYS A 18 -20.24 14.86 -14.15
C LYS A 18 -21.39 15.81 -14.50
N LYS A 19 -21.09 17.05 -14.89
CA LYS A 19 -21.91 17.85 -15.83
C LYS A 19 -21.33 19.17 -16.32
N HIS A 20 -20.28 19.73 -15.71
CA HIS A 20 -19.64 20.94 -16.23
C HIS A 20 -18.12 20.82 -16.19
N LYS A 21 -17.47 20.82 -17.37
CA LYS A 21 -16.02 20.86 -17.54
C LYS A 21 -15.49 22.22 -17.07
N ASN A 22 -15.20 22.38 -15.79
CA ASN A 22 -14.34 23.47 -15.29
C ASN A 22 -13.37 22.90 -14.26
N ILE A 23 -12.09 23.01 -14.56
CA ILE A 23 -10.97 22.50 -13.76
C ILE A 23 -10.87 23.37 -12.50
N LEU A 24 -11.23 22.81 -11.33
CA LEU A 24 -11.03 23.45 -10.03
C LEU A 24 -9.53 23.49 -9.70
N THR A 25 -8.85 24.57 -10.11
CA THR A 25 -7.47 24.85 -9.71
C THR A 25 -7.48 25.67 -8.42
N MET A 26 -7.15 25.04 -7.28
CA MET A 26 -6.88 25.78 -6.04
C MET A 26 -5.50 26.46 -6.14
N SER A 27 -5.50 27.74 -6.53
CA SER A 27 -4.36 28.64 -6.42
C SER A 27 -4.10 28.97 -4.94
N CYS A 28 -3.04 28.39 -4.36
CA CYS A 28 -2.52 28.75 -3.04
C CYS A 28 -1.61 29.98 -3.15
N SER A 29 -2.06 31.11 -2.62
CA SER A 29 -1.26 32.31 -2.32
C SER A 29 -1.15 32.45 -0.78
N LYS A 30 -0.44 31.55 -0.10
CA LYS A 30 0.90 31.73 0.51
C LYS A 30 1.06 32.94 1.45
N ASN A 31 0.73 32.73 2.72
CA ASN A 31 1.66 33.00 3.82
C ASN A 31 1.64 31.78 4.74
N ILE A 32 2.77 31.08 4.85
CA ILE A 32 2.98 30.00 5.82
C ILE A 32 3.79 30.63 6.95
N CYS A 33 3.11 31.08 7.99
CA CYS A 33 3.74 31.39 9.27
C CYS A 33 3.29 30.30 10.25
N ASP A 34 4.24 29.66 10.94
CA ASP A 34 4.01 28.69 12.01
C ASP A 34 3.20 27.41 11.67
N GLY A 35 3.03 27.09 10.39
CA GLY A 35 2.39 25.84 9.95
C GLY A 35 0.87 25.91 9.81
N GLU A 36 0.27 27.11 9.94
CA GLU A 36 -1.16 27.33 9.67
C GLU A 36 -1.36 28.04 8.32
N ILE A 37 -2.37 27.60 7.54
CA ILE A 37 -2.77 28.26 6.30
C ILE A 37 -3.78 29.35 6.66
N THR A 38 -3.37 30.62 6.57
CA THR A 38 -4.23 31.77 6.84
C THR A 38 -4.54 32.55 5.57
N PHE A 39 -5.82 32.86 5.35
CA PHE A 39 -6.30 33.71 4.26
C PHE A 39 -6.71 35.09 4.78
N TYR A 40 -6.33 36.13 4.06
CA TYR A 40 -6.69 37.52 4.32
C TYR A 40 -7.39 38.12 3.10
N CYS A 41 -8.36 38.99 3.34
CA CYS A 41 -9.02 39.75 2.27
C CYS A 41 -8.05 40.79 1.71
N ASP A 42 -7.84 40.81 0.40
CA ASP A 42 -6.96 41.77 -0.27
C ASP A 42 -7.56 43.20 -0.30
N GLY A 43 -8.88 43.33 -0.08
CA GLY A 43 -9.56 44.63 -0.04
C GLY A 43 -9.53 45.32 1.33
N CYS A 44 -9.66 44.57 2.43
CA CYS A 44 -9.76 45.14 3.78
C CYS A 44 -8.80 44.53 4.81
N PHE A 45 -7.91 43.64 4.38
CA PHE A 45 -6.92 42.93 5.22
C PHE A 45 -7.51 42.15 6.40
N ARG A 46 -8.83 41.90 6.42
CA ARG A 46 -9.48 41.07 7.43
C ARG A 46 -9.11 39.60 7.20
N ASN A 47 -8.86 38.86 8.29
CA ASN A 47 -8.70 37.41 8.22
C ASN A 47 -10.02 36.76 7.78
N ILE A 48 -9.99 36.05 6.66
CA ILE A 48 -11.14 35.35 6.04
C ILE A 48 -10.99 33.83 6.07
N THR A 49 -9.94 33.31 6.72
CA THR A 49 -9.62 31.87 6.80
C THR A 49 -10.80 31.02 7.23
N LYS A 50 -11.65 31.55 8.12
CA LYS A 50 -12.79 30.81 8.69
C LYS A 50 -14.15 31.11 8.04
N CYS A 51 -14.19 31.97 7.03
CA CYS A 51 -15.43 32.45 6.41
C CYS A 51 -15.47 32.07 4.94
N ASP A 52 -16.67 31.99 4.37
CA ASP A 52 -16.81 31.90 2.92
C ASP A 52 -16.29 33.19 2.29
N PHE A 53 -15.47 33.05 1.25
CA PHE A 53 -14.83 34.18 0.58
C PHE A 53 -14.84 34.03 -0.93
N ILE A 54 -14.72 35.15 -1.64
CA ILE A 54 -14.80 35.21 -3.09
C ILE A 54 -13.39 35.36 -3.63
N SER A 55 -12.99 34.47 -4.52
CA SER A 55 -11.69 34.51 -5.19
C SER A 55 -11.89 34.82 -6.66
N CYS A 56 -11.24 35.88 -7.16
CA CYS A 56 -11.33 36.26 -8.56
C CYS A 56 -10.57 35.28 -9.46
N SER A 57 -11.24 34.70 -10.45
CA SER A 57 -10.64 33.70 -11.36
C SER A 57 -9.63 34.28 -12.35
N ILE A 58 -9.68 35.59 -12.58
CA ILE A 58 -8.79 36.28 -13.54
C ILE A 58 -7.50 36.76 -12.87
N CYS A 59 -7.61 37.46 -11.74
CA CYS A 59 -6.46 38.12 -11.10
C CYS A 59 -6.07 37.53 -9.72
N ASN A 60 -6.64 36.39 -9.31
CA ASN A 60 -6.39 35.74 -8.01
C ASN A 60 -6.52 36.71 -6.81
N PHE A 61 -7.47 37.65 -6.88
CA PHE A 61 -7.77 38.60 -5.82
C PHE A 61 -8.83 38.00 -4.88
N ASP A 62 -8.50 37.83 -3.61
CA ASP A 62 -9.33 37.18 -2.60
C ASP A 62 -10.06 38.23 -1.74
N MET A 63 -11.39 38.18 -1.73
CA MET A 63 -12.25 39.19 -1.11
C MET A 63 -13.23 38.56 -0.11
N CYS A 64 -13.45 39.24 1.01
CA CYS A 64 -14.60 38.93 1.87
C CYS A 64 -15.92 39.34 1.19
N VAL A 65 -17.03 38.75 1.64
CA VAL A 65 -18.38 39.05 1.13
C VAL A 65 -18.71 40.55 1.20
N SER A 66 -18.26 41.25 2.24
CA SER A 66 -18.47 42.70 2.39
C SER A 66 -17.75 43.51 1.31
N CYS A 67 -16.48 43.21 1.04
CA CYS A 67 -15.69 43.87 -0.01
C CYS A 67 -16.22 43.57 -1.41
N PHE A 68 -16.74 42.36 -1.63
CA PHE A 68 -17.40 42.01 -2.87
C PHE A 68 -18.70 42.81 -3.07
N ASN A 69 -19.51 42.96 -2.02
CA ASN A 69 -20.77 43.73 -2.09
C ASN A 69 -20.55 45.23 -2.30
N GLU A 70 -19.42 45.76 -1.79
CA GLU A 70 -18.99 47.15 -2.02
C GLU A 70 -18.41 47.39 -3.42
N ASN A 71 -18.29 46.34 -4.25
CA ASN A 71 -17.74 46.39 -5.61
C ASN A 71 -16.35 47.05 -5.68
N ILE A 72 -15.46 46.67 -4.75
CA ILE A 72 -14.09 47.21 -4.71
C ILE A 72 -13.36 46.87 -6.01
N GLU A 73 -12.85 47.89 -6.68
CA GLU A 73 -12.01 47.77 -7.88
C GLU A 73 -10.59 48.25 -7.57
N THR A 74 -9.59 47.57 -8.12
CA THR A 74 -8.19 48.01 -8.10
C THR A 74 -7.69 48.22 -9.52
N GLU A 75 -6.40 48.53 -9.67
CA GLU A 75 -5.76 48.61 -10.99
C GLU A 75 -5.78 47.25 -11.70
N PHE A 76 -5.66 46.15 -10.95
CA PHE A 76 -5.58 44.78 -11.48
C PHE A 76 -6.86 43.96 -11.31
N HIS A 77 -7.76 44.35 -10.40
CA HIS A 77 -9.04 43.69 -10.16
C HIS A 77 -10.21 44.58 -10.60
N LYS A 78 -11.10 44.05 -11.44
CA LYS A 78 -12.34 44.69 -11.87
C LYS A 78 -13.56 43.91 -11.40
N LYS A 79 -14.64 44.61 -11.07
CA LYS A 79 -15.92 44.00 -10.66
C LYS A 79 -16.55 43.07 -11.71
N GLU A 80 -16.20 43.27 -12.97
CA GLU A 80 -16.68 42.44 -14.09
C GLU A 80 -15.92 41.13 -14.22
N HIS A 81 -14.86 40.91 -13.43
CA HIS A 81 -14.11 39.67 -13.47
C HIS A 81 -14.96 38.50 -13.01
N LEU A 82 -14.82 37.38 -13.71
CA LEU A 82 -15.36 36.10 -13.26
C LEU A 82 -14.75 35.73 -11.91
N TYR A 83 -15.62 35.34 -10.99
CA TYR A 83 -15.24 34.97 -9.63
C TYR A 83 -15.72 33.56 -9.29
N ARG A 84 -15.13 32.99 -8.24
CA ARG A 84 -15.57 31.76 -7.61
C ARG A 84 -15.82 31.98 -6.14
N ILE A 85 -16.79 31.26 -5.58
CA ILE A 85 -17.08 31.26 -4.15
C ILE A 85 -16.31 30.09 -3.53
N ILE A 86 -15.48 30.40 -2.55
CA ILE A 86 -14.75 29.42 -1.75
C ILE A 86 -15.54 29.26 -0.44
N ASN A 87 -16.22 28.12 -0.31
CA ASN A 87 -16.92 27.75 0.91
C ASN A 87 -15.94 27.09 1.87
N ASN A 88 -15.95 27.51 3.13
CA ASN A 88 -15.03 26.99 4.14
C ASN A 88 -15.46 25.65 4.77
N LEU A 89 -16.50 24.99 4.26
CA LEU A 89 -16.95 23.66 4.70
C LEU A 89 -17.08 23.55 6.24
N THR A 90 -17.48 24.65 6.90
CA THR A 90 -17.63 24.74 8.36
C THR A 90 -18.95 24.17 8.85
N THR A 91 -19.65 23.40 8.03
CA THR A 91 -20.84 22.68 8.48
C THR A 91 -20.44 21.65 9.52
N ASP A 92 -20.92 21.86 10.75
CA ASP A 92 -20.77 20.91 11.84
C ASP A 92 -21.57 19.65 11.54
N LEU A 93 -20.91 18.50 11.64
CA LEU A 93 -21.50 17.20 11.31
C LEU A 93 -21.84 16.47 12.61
N ASP A 94 -22.87 16.94 13.33
CA ASP A 94 -23.51 16.39 14.57
C ASP A 94 -22.60 15.87 15.70
N SER A 95 -21.31 16.02 15.54
CA SER A 95 -20.24 15.54 16.39
C SER A 95 -19.23 16.69 16.46
N LYS A 96 -18.31 16.65 17.43
CA LYS A 96 -17.31 17.70 17.65
C LYS A 96 -16.34 17.92 16.46
N TRP A 97 -16.66 17.45 15.26
CA TRP A 97 -15.85 17.40 14.04
C TRP A 97 -16.58 18.10 12.89
N SER A 98 -15.92 19.09 12.28
CA SER A 98 -16.38 19.74 11.05
C SER A 98 -16.03 18.90 9.82
N VAL A 99 -16.73 19.12 8.69
CA VAL A 99 -16.39 18.47 7.40
C VAL A 99 -14.92 18.68 7.05
N LEU A 100 -14.40 19.88 7.29
CA LEU A 100 -12.98 20.19 7.11
C LEU A 100 -12.09 19.31 8.00
N ASP A 101 -12.41 19.14 9.28
CA ASP A 101 -11.66 18.28 10.20
C ASP A 101 -11.63 16.82 9.70
N TYR A 102 -12.76 16.32 9.18
CA TYR A 102 -12.82 14.98 8.59
C TYR A 102 -11.93 14.85 7.36
N LEU A 103 -11.96 15.83 6.45
CA LEU A 103 -11.13 15.82 5.25
C LEU A 103 -9.64 15.89 5.59
N ILE A 104 -9.26 16.75 6.54
CA ILE A 104 -7.89 16.85 7.05
C ILE A 104 -7.47 15.55 7.73
N PHE A 105 -8.35 14.90 8.50
CA PHE A 105 -8.06 13.62 9.13
C PHE A 105 -7.83 12.50 8.11
N ILE A 106 -8.69 12.36 7.09
CA ILE A 106 -8.52 11.36 6.02
C ILE A 106 -7.22 11.63 5.24
N ASN A 107 -6.94 12.88 4.89
CA ASN A 107 -5.68 13.25 4.25
C ASN A 107 -4.48 12.99 5.17
N GLY A 108 -4.62 13.26 6.47
CA GLY A 108 -3.59 12.97 7.47
C GLY A 108 -3.29 11.48 7.56
N LEU A 109 -4.28 10.59 7.44
CA LEU A 109 -4.06 9.15 7.37
C LEU A 109 -3.24 8.75 6.13
N ILE A 110 -3.44 9.44 5.00
CA ILE A 110 -2.70 9.20 3.75
C ILE A 110 -1.26 9.75 3.86
N ILE A 111 -1.09 10.97 4.36
CA ILE A 111 0.19 11.69 4.38
C ILE A 111 1.09 11.23 5.53
N CYS A 112 0.56 11.19 6.75
CA CYS A 112 1.33 10.82 7.95
C CYS A 112 1.40 9.31 8.15
N GLY A 113 0.55 8.54 7.46
CA GLY A 113 0.37 7.11 7.65
C GLY A 113 -0.65 6.79 8.76
N ILE A 114 -1.40 5.71 8.54
CA ILE A 114 -2.36 5.17 9.51
C ILE A 114 -1.61 4.83 10.82
N ASN A 115 -2.21 5.17 11.97
CA ASN A 115 -1.62 5.06 13.32
C ASN A 115 -0.56 6.11 13.72
N ASN A 116 -0.18 7.02 12.82
CA ASN A 116 0.66 8.17 13.16
C ASN A 116 -0.17 9.33 13.74
N ASN A 117 -0.86 9.07 14.86
CA ASN A 117 -1.79 10.02 15.49
C ASN A 117 -1.09 11.33 15.91
N LYS A 118 0.21 11.26 16.22
CA LYS A 118 1.07 12.42 16.50
C LYS A 118 1.25 13.32 15.29
N GLY A 119 1.52 12.74 14.12
CA GLY A 119 1.63 13.49 12.87
C GLY A 119 0.30 14.12 12.48
N ILE A 120 -0.80 13.39 12.62
CA ILE A 120 -2.14 13.87 12.28
C ILE A 120 -2.59 14.98 13.24
N SER A 121 -2.27 14.90 14.53
CA SER A 121 -2.59 15.96 15.52
C SER A 121 -1.86 17.27 15.24
N LYS A 122 -0.69 17.22 14.57
CA LYS A 122 0.01 18.43 14.12
C LYS A 122 -0.65 19.06 12.89
N LEU A 123 -1.28 18.26 12.02
CA LEU A 123 -2.04 18.75 10.88
C LEU A 123 -3.43 19.27 11.31
N LEU A 124 -4.01 18.64 12.33
CA LEU A 124 -5.31 18.95 12.89
C LEU A 124 -5.14 19.53 14.29
N THR A 125 -4.70 20.79 14.37
CA THR A 125 -4.37 21.49 15.63
C THR A 125 -5.57 21.62 16.57
N THR A 126 -6.79 21.48 16.06
CA THR A 126 -8.04 21.50 16.82
C THR A 126 -8.32 20.19 17.58
N LYS A 127 -7.58 19.10 17.32
CA LYS A 127 -7.81 17.76 17.88
C LYS A 127 -6.56 17.17 18.51
N THR A 128 -6.73 16.51 19.65
CA THR A 128 -5.65 15.81 20.34
C THR A 128 -5.38 14.44 19.74
N GLU A 129 -4.22 13.85 20.06
CA GLU A 129 -3.89 12.47 19.67
C GLU A 129 -4.95 11.44 20.11
N LYS A 130 -5.65 11.70 21.23
CA LYS A 130 -6.72 10.84 21.73
C LYS A 130 -7.97 10.95 20.86
N ASP A 131 -8.39 12.17 20.53
CA ASP A 131 -9.55 12.40 19.67
C ASP A 131 -9.38 11.75 18.29
N ILE A 132 -8.17 11.84 17.73
CA ILE A 132 -7.82 11.24 16.44
C ILE A 132 -7.88 9.70 16.51
N LYS A 133 -7.39 9.10 17.59
CA LYS A 133 -7.49 7.66 17.82
C LYS A 133 -8.92 7.19 17.97
N GLU A 134 -9.70 7.86 18.82
CA GLU A 134 -11.12 7.56 19.01
C GLU A 134 -11.87 7.66 17.68
N LYS A 135 -11.57 8.71 16.90
CA LYS A 135 -12.21 8.90 15.59
C LYS A 135 -11.86 7.83 14.58
N PHE A 136 -10.61 7.36 14.59
CA PHE A 136 -10.18 6.25 13.76
C PHE A 136 -10.96 4.97 14.08
N PHE A 137 -11.12 4.62 15.36
CA PHE A 137 -11.88 3.43 15.76
C PHE A 137 -13.38 3.58 15.49
N GLU A 138 -13.95 4.77 15.70
CA GLU A 138 -15.35 5.07 15.38
C GLU A 138 -15.64 4.86 13.88
N LEU A 139 -14.82 5.42 13.00
CA LEU A 139 -15.00 5.33 11.55
C LEU A 139 -14.78 3.92 10.99
N THR A 140 -13.81 3.20 11.55
CA THR A 140 -13.44 1.86 11.07
C THR A 140 -14.25 0.73 11.70
N LYS A 141 -14.94 1.00 12.82
CA LYS A 141 -15.65 0.00 13.63
C LYS A 141 -14.76 -1.14 14.15
N PHE A 142 -13.44 -0.96 14.16
CA PHE A 142 -12.52 -1.93 14.76
C PHE A 142 -12.59 -1.86 16.30
N THR A 143 -12.52 -3.01 16.98
CA THR A 143 -12.41 -3.04 18.45
C THR A 143 -10.97 -2.75 18.86
N ASN A 144 -10.80 -1.79 19.78
CA ASN A 144 -9.49 -1.44 20.30
C ASN A 144 -9.03 -2.54 21.30
N ASN A 145 -8.31 -3.55 20.81
CA ASN A 145 -7.84 -4.70 21.60
C ASN A 145 -6.45 -4.47 22.24
N THR A 146 -5.96 -3.23 22.29
CA THR A 146 -4.63 -2.91 22.84
C THR A 146 -4.47 -3.25 24.32
N ASP A 147 -5.58 -3.40 25.06
CA ASP A 147 -5.58 -3.79 26.48
C ASP A 147 -5.30 -5.28 26.71
N ASN A 148 -5.37 -6.13 25.68
CA ASN A 148 -5.18 -7.59 25.78
C ASN A 148 -3.80 -8.09 25.35
N GLU A 149 -2.85 -7.21 25.03
CA GLU A 149 -1.47 -7.62 24.72
C GLU A 149 -0.74 -8.07 26.01
N LYS A 150 -0.87 -9.35 26.35
CA LYS A 150 0.00 -9.97 27.35
C LYS A 150 1.43 -9.93 26.85
N LYS A 151 2.31 -9.22 27.57
CA LYS A 151 3.77 -9.31 27.37
C LYS A 151 4.20 -10.78 27.45
N PRO A 152 4.99 -11.30 26.49
CA PRO A 152 5.47 -12.67 26.57
C PRO A 152 6.47 -12.81 27.71
N HIS A 153 6.01 -13.28 28.87
CA HIS A 153 6.89 -13.78 29.91
C HIS A 153 7.36 -15.19 29.51
N ASN A 154 8.52 -15.27 28.86
CA ASN A 154 9.23 -16.53 28.72
C ASN A 154 10.67 -16.32 29.18
N ILE A 155 10.92 -16.59 30.46
CA ILE A 155 12.27 -16.60 31.03
C ILE A 155 12.89 -17.94 30.61
N GLN A 156 13.62 -17.94 29.49
CA GLN A 156 14.41 -19.11 29.10
C GLN A 156 15.54 -19.33 30.12
N ARG A 157 15.71 -20.59 30.54
CA ARG A 157 16.83 -21.03 31.38
C ARG A 157 18.10 -21.05 30.53
N SER A 158 19.20 -20.55 31.09
CA SER A 158 20.48 -20.37 30.40
C SER A 158 21.25 -21.69 30.29
N ASP A 159 21.73 -22.02 29.09
CA ASP A 159 22.84 -22.94 28.87
C ASP A 159 24.09 -22.10 28.53
N PRO A 160 25.15 -22.11 29.37
CA PRO A 160 26.40 -21.40 29.10
C PRO A 160 27.14 -21.83 27.84
N TYR A 161 26.75 -22.97 27.25
CA TYR A 161 27.38 -23.52 26.04
C TYR A 161 26.56 -23.33 24.77
N ASP A 162 25.47 -22.54 24.77
CA ASP A 162 24.69 -22.28 23.54
C ASP A 162 25.53 -21.45 22.54
N PRO A 163 26.07 -22.06 21.46
CA PRO A 163 26.92 -21.36 20.52
C PRO A 163 26.13 -20.44 19.60
N VAL A 164 24.80 -20.31 19.78
CA VAL A 164 23.94 -19.37 19.04
C VAL A 164 23.83 -18.03 19.76
N LEU A 165 24.17 -17.97 21.06
CA LEU A 165 24.09 -16.77 21.91
C LEU A 165 25.43 -16.02 22.06
N ILE A 166 26.23 -15.99 20.98
CA ILE A 166 27.65 -15.59 21.00
C ILE A 166 27.91 -14.20 21.61
N ASN A 167 26.94 -13.29 21.68
CA ASN A 167 27.14 -11.92 22.17
C ASN A 167 26.13 -11.46 23.23
N TYR A 168 25.39 -12.38 23.90
CA TYR A 168 24.37 -12.02 24.87
C TYR A 168 24.43 -12.89 26.12
N LEU A 169 24.51 -12.25 27.29
CA LEU A 169 24.60 -12.87 28.62
C LEU A 169 23.19 -13.02 29.24
N PRO A 170 22.57 -14.22 29.21
CA PRO A 170 21.15 -14.36 29.52
C PRO A 170 20.77 -14.09 30.97
N LYS A 171 21.70 -14.35 31.91
CA LYS A 171 21.46 -14.11 33.35
C LYS A 171 21.57 -12.64 33.74
N ARG A 172 22.42 -11.88 33.05
CA ARG A 172 22.60 -10.44 33.29
C ARG A 172 21.62 -9.60 32.51
N GLN A 173 21.05 -10.17 31.44
CA GLN A 173 20.23 -9.45 30.47
C GLN A 173 21.02 -8.35 29.76
N GLU A 174 22.26 -8.67 29.42
CA GLU A 174 23.22 -7.73 28.85
C GLU A 174 23.86 -8.31 27.59
N PHE A 175 24.22 -7.44 26.66
CA PHE A 175 25.04 -7.82 25.52
C PHE A 175 26.51 -7.75 25.92
N GLU A 176 27.34 -8.62 25.34
CA GLU A 176 28.80 -8.56 25.57
C GLU A 176 29.39 -7.24 25.03
N MET A 177 28.84 -6.73 23.93
CA MET A 177 29.13 -5.40 23.40
C MET A 177 27.86 -4.56 23.38
N GLU A 178 27.89 -3.41 24.02
CA GLU A 178 26.74 -2.51 24.10
C GLU A 178 26.52 -1.70 22.83
N LEU A 179 25.27 -1.27 22.61
CA LEU A 179 24.96 -0.32 21.55
C LEU A 179 25.76 0.97 21.77
N PHE A 180 26.43 1.49 20.74
CA PHE A 180 27.31 2.66 20.85
C PHE A 180 28.51 2.45 21.80
N ASN A 181 29.11 1.26 21.79
CA ASN A 181 30.29 0.94 22.62
C ASN A 181 31.46 1.93 22.44
N ASP A 182 31.65 2.46 21.24
CA ASP A 182 32.71 3.43 20.93
C ASP A 182 32.63 4.71 21.80
N TYR A 183 31.44 5.07 22.28
CA TYR A 183 31.26 6.19 23.21
C TYR A 183 31.87 5.91 24.58
N GLU A 184 31.89 4.67 25.05
CA GLU A 184 32.56 4.33 26.32
C GLU A 184 34.06 4.52 26.21
N SER A 185 34.63 4.15 25.06
CA SER A 185 36.05 4.37 24.78
C SER A 185 36.40 5.87 24.72
N PHE A 186 35.51 6.69 24.17
CA PHE A 186 35.69 8.14 24.14
C PHE A 186 35.69 8.72 25.56
N ILE A 187 34.80 8.24 26.43
CA ILE A 187 34.61 8.77 27.78
C ILE A 187 35.66 8.29 28.76
N ALA A 188 36.16 7.07 28.58
CA ALA A 188 37.26 6.54 29.37
C ALA A 188 38.49 7.46 29.34
N ASN A 189 38.66 8.23 28.26
CA ASN A 189 39.76 9.17 28.06
C ASN A 189 39.40 10.64 28.42
N VAL A 190 38.20 10.90 28.95
CA VAL A 190 37.79 12.26 29.37
C VAL A 190 38.13 12.46 30.83
N GLU A 191 39.22 13.18 31.09
CA GLU A 191 39.59 13.62 32.44
C GLU A 191 39.22 15.10 32.63
N HIS A 192 38.76 15.51 33.81
CA HIS A 192 38.55 16.92 34.14
C HIS A 192 39.76 17.47 34.89
N GLU A 193 40.42 18.46 34.31
CA GLU A 193 41.52 19.18 34.96
C GLU A 193 41.01 20.51 35.50
N SER A 194 41.50 20.93 36.67
CA SER A 194 41.16 22.25 37.23
C SER A 194 41.69 23.42 36.38
N SER A 195 42.64 23.16 35.48
CA SER A 195 43.22 24.13 34.54
C SER A 195 42.45 24.25 33.22
N ASP A 196 41.43 23.41 32.98
CA ASP A 196 40.73 23.37 31.70
C ASP A 196 40.10 24.74 31.34
N PRO A 197 40.26 25.22 30.10
CA PRO A 197 39.51 26.36 29.60
C PRO A 197 37.99 26.11 29.73
N LEU A 198 37.21 27.16 30.04
CA LEU A 198 35.75 27.08 30.21
C LEU A 198 35.05 26.33 29.06
N ALA A 199 35.42 26.61 27.81
CA ALA A 199 34.86 25.93 26.64
C ALA A 199 35.15 24.41 26.61
N VAL A 200 36.32 23.98 27.09
CA VAL A 200 36.67 22.56 27.17
C VAL A 200 35.86 21.88 28.27
N LYS A 201 35.67 22.57 29.41
CA LYS A 201 34.85 22.07 30.51
C LYS A 201 33.38 21.90 30.11
N GLU A 202 32.81 22.87 29.39
CA GLU A 202 31.46 22.79 28.83
C GLU A 202 31.30 21.62 27.85
N LEU A 203 32.30 21.39 26.98
CA LEU A 203 32.30 20.24 26.08
C LEU A 203 32.33 18.91 26.84
N LYS A 204 33.20 18.78 27.86
CA LYS A 204 33.25 17.61 28.73
C LYS A 204 31.91 17.36 29.43
N ASP A 205 31.28 18.42 29.96
CA ASP A 205 29.95 18.32 30.58
C ASP A 205 28.85 17.89 29.59
N HIS A 206 28.91 18.38 28.34
CA HIS A 206 28.02 17.93 27.26
C HIS A 206 28.19 16.45 26.94
N ILE A 207 29.42 15.95 26.93
CA ILE A 207 29.73 14.53 26.72
C ILE A 207 29.13 13.67 27.84
N PHE A 208 29.28 14.07 29.10
CA PHE A 208 28.66 13.38 30.24
C PHE A 208 27.12 13.42 30.19
N ASN A 209 26.52 14.50 29.70
CA ASN A 209 25.07 14.55 29.52
C ASN A 209 24.59 13.62 28.39
N TYR A 210 25.39 13.45 27.34
CA TYR A 210 25.08 12.55 26.24
C TYR A 210 25.05 11.06 26.68
N LEU A 211 25.87 10.66 27.66
CA LEU A 211 25.79 9.32 28.26
C LEU A 211 24.40 8.96 28.78
N LYS A 212 23.72 9.90 29.43
CA LYS A 212 22.39 9.67 29.98
C LYS A 212 21.41 9.30 28.85
N VAL A 213 21.57 9.93 27.69
CA VAL A 213 20.78 9.64 26.49
C VAL A 213 21.12 8.26 25.95
N ILE A 214 22.41 7.93 25.79
CA ILE A 214 22.87 6.61 25.31
C ILE A 214 22.33 5.49 26.21
N ASN A 215 22.46 5.61 27.53
CA ASN A 215 21.98 4.61 28.48
C ASN A 215 20.47 4.39 28.35
N LYS A 216 19.69 5.46 28.15
CA LYS A 216 18.26 5.35 27.90
C LYS A 216 17.96 4.60 26.60
N VAL A 217 18.72 4.86 25.53
CA VAL A 217 18.60 4.14 24.26
C VAL A 217 18.95 2.66 24.41
N ARG A 218 20.03 2.33 25.14
CA ARG A 218 20.42 0.93 25.43
C ARG A 218 19.34 0.17 26.17
N ILE A 219 18.76 0.75 27.22
CA ILE A 219 17.65 0.13 27.97
C ILE A 219 16.46 -0.11 27.06
N ASN A 220 16.07 0.88 26.25
CA ASN A 220 14.96 0.75 25.30
C ASN A 220 15.23 -0.35 24.26
N TRP A 221 16.46 -0.44 23.76
CA TRP A 221 16.87 -1.46 22.80
C TRP A 221 16.85 -2.87 23.41
N LYS A 222 17.42 -3.06 24.61
CA LYS A 222 17.39 -4.33 25.33
C LYS A 222 15.96 -4.81 25.56
N ASN A 223 15.10 -3.93 26.09
CA ASN A 223 13.68 -4.23 26.26
C ASN A 223 13.00 -4.60 24.94
N PHE A 224 13.30 -3.86 23.86
CA PHE A 224 12.76 -4.15 22.53
C PHE A 224 13.13 -5.55 22.03
N VAL A 225 14.39 -5.97 22.20
CA VAL A 225 14.90 -7.30 21.80
C VAL A 225 14.29 -8.40 22.67
N HIS A 226 14.19 -8.18 23.99
CA HIS A 226 13.62 -9.14 24.94
C HIS A 226 12.13 -9.36 24.73
N ASP A 227 11.35 -8.28 24.68
CA ASP A 227 9.90 -8.33 24.53
C ASP A 227 9.47 -9.06 23.25
N ARG A 228 10.35 -9.09 22.24
CA ARG A 228 10.10 -9.72 20.94
C ARG A 228 10.84 -11.04 20.74
N ASN A 229 11.59 -11.50 21.74
CA ASN A 229 12.40 -12.72 21.69
C ASN A 229 13.31 -12.80 20.46
N LEU A 230 14.00 -11.70 20.14
CA LEU A 230 14.85 -11.55 18.94
C LEU A 230 16.30 -12.01 19.15
N LEU A 231 16.56 -12.82 20.19
CA LEU A 231 17.91 -13.24 20.57
C LEU A 231 18.51 -14.28 19.63
N LYS A 232 17.67 -15.19 19.11
CA LYS A 232 18.11 -16.31 18.28
C LYS A 232 17.96 -16.02 16.79
N ILE A 233 18.88 -15.20 16.27
CA ILE A 233 18.84 -14.72 14.89
C ILE A 233 18.87 -15.87 13.87
N ASP A 234 19.64 -16.93 14.13
CA ASP A 234 19.76 -18.04 13.17
C ASP A 234 18.50 -18.89 13.09
N GLU A 235 17.79 -19.12 14.20
CA GLU A 235 16.46 -19.74 14.18
C GLU A 235 15.45 -18.90 13.37
N LEU A 236 15.54 -17.57 13.47
CA LEU A 236 14.69 -16.66 12.69
C LEU A 236 15.01 -16.71 11.20
N LYS A 237 16.28 -16.76 10.82
CA LYS A 237 16.70 -16.92 9.42
C LYS A 237 16.20 -18.23 8.83
N VAL A 238 16.31 -19.33 9.58
CA VAL A 238 15.81 -20.65 9.15
C VAL A 238 14.29 -20.61 8.94
N LYS A 239 13.54 -19.96 9.84
CA LYS A 239 12.08 -19.76 9.66
C LYS A 239 11.75 -18.97 8.40
N ASP A 240 12.48 -17.90 8.11
CA ASP A 240 12.27 -17.08 6.91
C ASP A 240 12.57 -17.86 5.61
N GLN A 241 13.46 -18.86 5.64
CA GLN A 241 13.79 -19.70 4.49
C GLN A 241 12.75 -20.77 4.15
N THR A 242 11.86 -21.12 5.09
CA THR A 242 10.79 -22.11 4.84
C THR A 242 9.83 -21.67 3.74
N ILE A 243 9.12 -22.61 3.12
CA ILE A 243 8.08 -22.30 2.09
C ILE A 243 7.05 -21.32 2.65
N TYR A 244 6.70 -21.47 3.93
CA TYR A 244 5.80 -20.57 4.63
C TYR A 244 6.43 -19.19 4.88
N GLY A 245 7.70 -19.14 5.31
CA GLY A 245 8.45 -17.88 5.49
C GLY A 245 8.61 -17.09 4.19
N GLN A 246 8.96 -17.76 3.09
CA GLN A 246 9.04 -17.16 1.76
C GLN A 246 7.68 -16.64 1.27
N PHE A 247 6.60 -17.33 1.62
CA PHE A 247 5.25 -16.85 1.34
C PHE A 247 4.93 -15.58 2.15
N ILE A 248 5.18 -15.61 3.47
CA ILE A 248 4.96 -14.45 4.36
C ILE A 248 5.78 -13.24 3.89
N ALA A 249 7.00 -13.45 3.39
CA ALA A 249 7.89 -12.38 2.92
C ALA A 249 7.20 -11.44 1.90
N LYS A 250 6.34 -11.97 1.04
CA LYS A 250 5.57 -11.20 0.04
C LYS A 250 4.56 -10.24 0.67
N TYR A 251 4.11 -10.55 1.88
CA TYR A 251 3.06 -9.83 2.58
C TYR A 251 3.58 -9.10 3.82
N LYS A 252 4.91 -8.99 4.01
CA LYS A 252 5.52 -8.27 5.15
C LYS A 252 5.02 -6.83 5.27
N TRP A 253 4.61 -6.19 4.17
CA TRP A 253 4.02 -4.85 4.19
C TRP A 253 2.72 -4.76 5.02
N LEU A 254 1.96 -5.85 5.16
CA LEU A 254 0.74 -5.89 5.98
C LEU A 254 1.02 -5.83 7.49
N LEU A 255 2.24 -6.12 7.95
CA LEU A 255 2.62 -5.97 9.37
C LEU A 255 2.51 -4.52 9.86
N GLN A 256 2.54 -3.56 8.95
CA GLN A 256 2.40 -2.14 9.28
C GLN A 256 0.94 -1.76 9.60
N ILE A 257 -0.02 -2.59 9.16
CA ILE A 257 -1.45 -2.29 9.20
C ILE A 257 -2.16 -3.22 10.19
N LEU A 258 -1.75 -4.49 10.25
CA LEU A 258 -2.41 -5.53 11.02
C LEU A 258 -1.71 -5.78 12.36
N SER A 259 -2.50 -6.12 13.37
CA SER A 259 -1.98 -6.70 14.60
C SER A 259 -1.23 -8.00 14.28
N LYS A 260 -0.28 -8.39 15.15
CA LYS A 260 0.46 -9.65 14.98
C LYS A 260 -0.48 -10.85 14.87
N ASP A 261 -1.56 -10.87 15.66
CA ASP A 261 -2.50 -11.98 15.69
C ASP A 261 -3.34 -12.04 14.43
N ASP A 262 -3.85 -10.90 13.95
CA ASP A 262 -4.66 -10.85 12.74
C ASP A 262 -3.81 -11.13 11.49
N PHE A 263 -2.58 -10.60 11.46
CA PHE A 263 -1.60 -10.89 10.42
C PHE A 263 -1.35 -12.40 10.31
N ASN A 264 -1.09 -13.06 11.45
CA ASN A 264 -0.84 -14.51 11.48
C ASN A 264 -2.08 -15.31 11.04
N LYS A 265 -3.27 -14.93 11.50
CA LYS A 265 -4.53 -15.60 11.10
C LYS A 265 -4.75 -15.47 9.59
N ILE A 266 -4.71 -14.26 9.06
CA ILE A 266 -4.94 -13.98 7.64
C ILE A 266 -3.92 -14.72 6.78
N LEU A 267 -2.63 -14.66 7.10
CA LEU A 267 -1.61 -15.32 6.30
C LEU A 267 -1.66 -16.84 6.41
N SER A 268 -2.01 -17.39 7.58
CA SER A 268 -2.23 -18.83 7.70
C SER A 268 -3.37 -19.31 6.79
N CYS A 269 -4.45 -18.52 6.66
CA CYS A 269 -5.56 -18.82 5.76
C CYS A 269 -5.16 -18.69 4.29
N LEU A 270 -4.51 -17.58 3.91
CA LEU A 270 -4.06 -17.34 2.54
C LEU A 270 -3.05 -18.40 2.08
N PHE A 271 -2.15 -18.82 2.98
CA PHE A 271 -1.20 -19.89 2.67
C PHE A 271 -1.89 -21.22 2.43
N LYS A 272 -2.86 -21.60 3.28
CA LYS A 272 -3.66 -22.82 3.08
C LYS A 272 -4.42 -22.77 1.76
N GLU A 273 -5.01 -21.63 1.42
CA GLU A 273 -5.70 -21.45 0.14
C GLU A 273 -4.75 -21.62 -1.06
N ASP A 274 -3.55 -21.02 -1.02
CA ASP A 274 -2.54 -21.18 -2.08
C ASP A 274 -2.12 -22.66 -2.22
N CYS A 275 -1.93 -23.38 -1.11
CA CYS A 275 -1.70 -24.81 -1.12
C CYS A 275 -2.85 -25.58 -1.79
N TYR A 276 -4.10 -25.31 -1.42
CA TYR A 276 -5.27 -25.97 -2.02
C TYR A 276 -5.40 -25.68 -3.52
N ARG A 277 -5.20 -24.43 -3.95
CA ARG A 277 -5.22 -24.05 -5.37
C ARG A 277 -4.14 -24.79 -6.16
N LYS A 278 -2.93 -24.93 -5.61
CA LYS A 278 -1.85 -25.70 -6.23
C LYS A 278 -2.18 -27.19 -6.34
N CYS A 279 -2.74 -27.79 -5.29
CA CYS A 279 -3.20 -29.18 -5.31
C CYS A 279 -4.30 -29.41 -6.36
N LEU A 280 -5.28 -28.51 -6.44
CA LEU A 280 -6.37 -28.60 -7.43
C LEU A 280 -5.86 -28.49 -8.87
N LYS A 281 -4.95 -27.55 -9.16
CA LYS A 281 -4.31 -27.45 -10.48
C LYS A 281 -3.57 -28.73 -10.84
N THR A 282 -2.77 -29.25 -9.91
CA THR A 282 -2.00 -30.48 -10.12
C THR A 282 -2.91 -31.68 -10.40
N ASN A 283 -4.04 -31.79 -9.70
CA ASN A 283 -5.03 -32.85 -9.93
C ASN A 283 -5.76 -32.66 -11.27
N TYR A 284 -6.15 -31.44 -11.61
CA TYR A 284 -6.75 -31.13 -12.91
C TYR A 284 -5.81 -31.50 -14.07
N ASP A 285 -4.53 -31.13 -13.98
CA ASP A 285 -3.53 -31.44 -15.01
C ASP A 285 -3.28 -32.95 -15.14
N LYS A 286 -3.33 -33.69 -14.02
CA LYS A 286 -3.26 -35.16 -14.00
C LYS A 286 -4.49 -35.81 -14.64
N GLU A 287 -5.69 -35.33 -14.34
CA GLU A 287 -6.91 -35.84 -14.96
C GLU A 287 -6.99 -35.47 -16.45
N LEU A 288 -6.57 -34.26 -16.82
CA LEU A 288 -6.50 -33.82 -18.20
C LEU A 288 -5.50 -34.67 -19.02
N SER A 289 -4.34 -34.99 -18.45
CA SER A 289 -3.36 -35.87 -19.10
C SER A 289 -3.85 -37.32 -19.21
N LYS A 290 -4.62 -37.84 -18.24
CA LYS A 290 -5.30 -39.15 -18.37
C LYS A 290 -6.33 -39.15 -19.50
N ILE A 291 -7.19 -38.13 -19.56
CA ILE A 291 -8.21 -38.00 -20.61
C ILE A 291 -7.55 -37.88 -22.00
N GLN A 292 -6.47 -37.11 -22.12
CA GLN A 292 -5.73 -36.97 -23.38
C GLN A 292 -5.06 -38.28 -23.84
N ASN A 293 -4.75 -39.19 -22.92
CA ASN A 293 -4.08 -40.46 -23.21
C ASN A 293 -5.05 -41.64 -23.41
N SER A 294 -6.30 -41.54 -22.96
CA SER A 294 -7.34 -42.52 -23.28
C SER A 294 -7.78 -42.41 -24.74
N SER A 295 -7.97 -43.54 -25.43
CA SER A 295 -8.59 -43.55 -26.76
C SER A 295 -10.03 -43.05 -26.64
N CYS A 296 -10.31 -41.89 -27.23
CA CYS A 296 -11.65 -41.29 -27.27
C CYS A 296 -12.53 -41.86 -28.38
N ASP A 297 -12.18 -43.02 -28.97
CA ASP A 297 -12.84 -43.53 -30.18
C ASP A 297 -14.35 -43.77 -29.99
N HIS A 298 -14.80 -44.03 -28.76
CA HIS A 298 -16.22 -44.17 -28.40
C HIS A 298 -17.05 -42.87 -28.39
N LEU A 299 -16.41 -41.69 -28.39
CA LEU A 299 -17.10 -40.39 -28.33
C LEU A 299 -17.48 -39.84 -29.72
N PHE A 300 -17.10 -40.54 -30.79
CA PHE A 300 -17.30 -40.10 -32.16
C PHE A 300 -18.42 -40.86 -32.85
N SER A 301 -19.17 -40.16 -33.72
CA SER A 301 -20.09 -40.83 -34.63
C SER A 301 -19.31 -41.71 -35.62
N ILE A 302 -19.94 -42.78 -36.10
CA ILE A 302 -19.38 -43.69 -37.14
C ILE A 302 -18.88 -42.88 -38.35
N ASN A 303 -19.58 -41.81 -38.73
CA ASN A 303 -19.21 -40.92 -39.83
C ASN A 303 -17.95 -40.10 -39.56
N GLU A 304 -17.72 -39.70 -38.30
CA GLU A 304 -16.54 -38.94 -37.88
C GLU A 304 -15.29 -39.83 -37.84
N ILE A 305 -15.46 -41.08 -37.39
CA ILE A 305 -14.39 -42.09 -37.40
C ILE A 305 -13.98 -42.40 -38.86
N MET A 306 -14.95 -42.56 -39.77
CA MET A 306 -14.66 -42.72 -41.20
C MET A 306 -13.94 -41.50 -41.80
N LEU A 307 -14.37 -40.29 -41.44
CA LEU A 307 -13.72 -39.05 -41.88
C LEU A 307 -12.27 -38.98 -41.41
N CYS A 308 -12.02 -39.27 -40.13
CA CYS A 308 -10.68 -39.28 -39.55
C CYS A 308 -9.77 -40.29 -40.26
N LYS A 309 -10.28 -41.50 -40.54
CA LYS A 309 -9.57 -42.52 -41.32
C LYS A 309 -9.28 -42.06 -42.76
N LYS A 310 -10.24 -41.44 -43.44
CA LYS A 310 -10.11 -40.94 -44.81
C LYS A 310 -9.09 -39.80 -44.91
N LEU A 311 -9.05 -38.91 -43.92
CA LEU A 311 -8.14 -37.76 -43.87
C LEU A 311 -6.78 -38.08 -43.21
N LYS A 312 -6.58 -39.30 -42.70
CA LYS A 312 -5.40 -39.72 -41.93
C LYS A 312 -5.14 -38.82 -40.71
N ILE A 313 -6.20 -38.38 -40.03
CA ILE A 313 -6.12 -37.54 -38.83
C ILE A 313 -6.36 -38.41 -37.59
N LYS A 314 -5.50 -38.27 -36.57
CA LYS A 314 -5.70 -38.93 -35.28
C LYS A 314 -6.96 -38.39 -34.60
N THR A 315 -7.74 -39.25 -33.95
CA THR A 315 -9.01 -38.89 -33.29
C THR A 315 -8.83 -37.76 -32.25
N ASN A 316 -7.74 -37.76 -31.48
CA ASN A 316 -7.42 -36.67 -30.54
C ASN A 316 -7.12 -35.33 -31.22
N SER A 317 -6.51 -35.34 -32.40
CA SER A 317 -6.26 -34.12 -33.17
C SER A 317 -7.57 -33.57 -33.76
N TYR A 318 -8.45 -34.46 -34.23
CA TYR A 318 -9.78 -34.07 -34.71
C TYR A 318 -10.65 -33.45 -33.59
N LEU A 319 -10.62 -33.99 -32.36
CA LEU A 319 -11.28 -33.38 -31.20
C LEU A 319 -10.82 -31.95 -30.92
N LYS A 320 -9.50 -31.71 -30.95
CA LYS A 320 -8.92 -30.37 -30.75
C LYS A 320 -9.43 -29.39 -31.82
N ILE A 321 -9.46 -29.83 -33.08
CA ILE A 321 -9.96 -29.02 -34.20
C ILE A 321 -11.45 -28.74 -34.04
N LYS A 322 -12.26 -29.76 -33.75
CA LYS A 322 -13.71 -29.64 -33.55
C LYS A 322 -14.03 -28.70 -32.38
N ARG A 323 -13.31 -28.82 -31.26
CA ARG A 323 -13.45 -27.92 -30.10
C ARG A 323 -13.12 -26.48 -30.47
N TYR A 324 -12.00 -26.24 -31.14
CA TYR A 324 -11.60 -24.90 -31.56
C TYR A 324 -12.64 -24.24 -32.45
N VAL A 325 -13.17 -24.99 -33.43
CA VAL A 325 -14.23 -24.51 -34.33
C VAL A 325 -15.51 -24.14 -33.56
N LEU A 326 -15.91 -24.96 -32.58
CA LEU A 326 -17.07 -24.67 -31.72
C LEU A 326 -16.86 -23.42 -30.85
N GLU A 327 -15.67 -23.26 -30.25
CA GLU A 327 -15.31 -22.06 -29.48
C GLU A 327 -15.39 -20.81 -30.37
N MET A 328 -14.91 -20.88 -31.62
CA MET A 328 -15.01 -19.78 -32.58
C MET A 328 -16.44 -19.46 -33.03
N PHE A 329 -17.28 -20.49 -33.18
CA PHE A 329 -18.69 -20.33 -33.51
C PHE A 329 -19.47 -19.65 -32.38
N VAL A 330 -19.23 -20.06 -31.13
CA VAL A 330 -19.81 -19.41 -29.94
C VAL A 330 -19.38 -17.94 -29.85
N ASP A 331 -18.11 -17.65 -30.16
CA ASP A 331 -17.53 -16.30 -30.16
C ASP A 331 -17.97 -15.42 -31.36
N LYS A 332 -18.80 -15.93 -32.30
CA LYS A 332 -19.25 -15.22 -33.52
C LYS A 332 -18.12 -14.64 -34.38
N LYS A 333 -16.95 -15.27 -34.39
CA LYS A 333 -15.79 -14.84 -35.20
C LYS A 333 -15.90 -15.37 -36.64
N GLN A 334 -15.21 -14.73 -37.59
CA GLN A 334 -15.12 -15.27 -38.96
C GLN A 334 -14.33 -16.59 -38.97
N ILE A 335 -15.03 -17.71 -39.17
CA ILE A 335 -14.48 -19.07 -39.02
C ILE A 335 -13.65 -19.46 -40.24
N LYS A 336 -14.11 -19.14 -41.45
CA LYS A 336 -13.46 -19.58 -42.70
C LYS A 336 -11.99 -19.14 -42.79
N GLN A 337 -11.72 -17.84 -42.65
CA GLN A 337 -10.35 -17.31 -42.84
C GLN A 337 -9.38 -17.78 -41.74
N THR A 338 -9.86 -17.90 -40.50
CA THR A 338 -9.06 -18.29 -39.34
C THR A 338 -8.81 -19.80 -39.29
N PHE A 339 -9.77 -20.60 -39.74
CA PHE A 339 -9.64 -22.06 -39.81
C PHE A 339 -8.53 -22.50 -40.77
N PHE A 340 -8.40 -21.88 -41.95
CA PHE A 340 -7.34 -22.20 -42.91
C PHE A 340 -5.93 -21.75 -42.46
N LEU A 341 -5.82 -20.91 -41.43
CA LEU A 341 -4.53 -20.52 -40.84
C LEU A 341 -3.98 -21.57 -39.87
N LEU A 342 -4.83 -22.46 -39.32
CA LEU A 342 -4.41 -23.55 -38.42
C LEU A 342 -3.60 -24.64 -39.14
N PHE A 343 -3.71 -24.73 -40.46
CA PHE A 343 -3.10 -25.78 -41.25
C PHE A 343 -1.94 -25.24 -42.11
N PRO A 344 -0.84 -25.99 -42.24
CA PRO A 344 0.22 -25.67 -43.19
C PRO A 344 -0.34 -25.53 -44.61
N LYS A 345 0.29 -24.69 -45.45
CA LYS A 345 -0.16 -24.47 -46.84
C LYS A 345 -0.29 -25.78 -47.64
N SER A 346 0.56 -26.77 -47.38
CA SER A 346 0.53 -28.10 -48.00
C SER A 346 -0.68 -28.96 -47.62
N GLU A 347 -1.35 -28.68 -46.50
CA GLU A 347 -2.47 -29.48 -45.98
C GLU A 347 -3.83 -28.77 -46.07
N ARG A 348 -3.89 -27.60 -46.71
CA ARG A 348 -5.14 -26.83 -46.85
C ARG A 348 -6.27 -27.58 -47.56
N PHE A 349 -5.95 -28.50 -48.47
CA PHE A 349 -6.95 -29.36 -49.10
C PHE A 349 -7.69 -30.25 -48.09
N ARG A 350 -7.01 -30.73 -47.03
CA ARG A 350 -7.64 -31.50 -45.94
C ARG A 350 -8.51 -30.61 -45.07
N ALA A 351 -8.05 -29.38 -44.82
CA ALA A 351 -8.81 -28.38 -44.09
C ALA A 351 -10.12 -28.04 -44.83
N GLU A 352 -10.09 -27.92 -46.15
CA GLU A 352 -11.29 -27.65 -46.96
C GLU A 352 -12.32 -28.78 -46.88
N ILE A 353 -11.87 -30.04 -46.92
CA ILE A 353 -12.73 -31.21 -46.75
C ILE A 353 -13.32 -31.28 -45.33
N LEU A 354 -12.54 -30.90 -44.31
CA LEU A 354 -13.01 -30.82 -42.92
C LEU A 354 -14.04 -29.70 -42.73
N TYR A 355 -13.77 -28.52 -43.29
CA TYR A 355 -14.64 -27.36 -43.18
C TYR A 355 -16.00 -27.60 -43.84
N THR A 356 -15.99 -28.14 -45.06
CA THR A 356 -17.21 -28.52 -45.79
C THR A 356 -18.00 -29.61 -45.05
N TRP A 357 -17.31 -30.54 -44.40
CA TRP A 357 -17.95 -31.53 -43.55
C TRP A 357 -18.57 -30.91 -42.29
N PHE A 358 -17.92 -29.95 -41.63
CA PHE A 358 -18.49 -29.24 -40.47
C PHE A 358 -19.73 -28.42 -40.82
N LEU A 359 -19.74 -27.77 -41.99
CA LEU A 359 -20.92 -27.06 -42.52
C LEU A 359 -22.06 -28.04 -42.82
N LYS A 360 -21.78 -29.14 -43.52
CA LYS A 360 -22.80 -30.11 -43.95
C LYS A 360 -23.47 -30.83 -42.78
N ASN A 361 -22.76 -31.02 -41.67
CA ASN A 361 -23.29 -31.67 -40.47
C ASN A 361 -23.79 -30.66 -39.41
N GLY A 362 -23.89 -29.37 -39.74
CA GLY A 362 -24.45 -28.34 -38.85
C GLY A 362 -23.62 -28.08 -37.59
N ILE A 363 -22.33 -28.43 -37.58
CA ILE A 363 -21.41 -28.14 -36.46
C ILE A 363 -21.03 -26.66 -36.46
N VAL A 364 -21.02 -26.06 -37.65
CA VAL A 364 -20.88 -24.63 -37.88
C VAL A 364 -22.04 -24.21 -38.76
N LEU A 365 -22.67 -23.10 -38.39
CA LEU A 365 -23.60 -22.38 -39.26
C LEU A 365 -22.91 -21.06 -39.62
N GLU A 366 -22.74 -20.78 -40.91
CA GLU A 366 -22.36 -19.43 -41.36
C GLU A 366 -23.59 -18.54 -41.46
#